data_AF-A0AAW5B8M3-F1
#
_entry.id   AF-A0AAW5B8M3-F1
#
_cell.length_a   1.000
_cell.length_b   1.000
_cell.length_c   1.000
_cell.angle_alpha   90.00
_cell.angle_beta   90.00
_cell.angle_gamma   90.00
#
_symmetry.space_group_name_H-M   'P 1'
#
loop_
_entity.id
_entity.type
_entity.pdbx_description
1 polymer ?
#
loop_
_entity_poly.entity_id
_entity_poly.type
_entity_poly.pdbx_seq_one_letter_code
_entity_poly.pdbx_strand_id
1 'polypeptide(L)'
;MTEIIDFLSNIASKIMEFILVAFFWLADVLANLLIKIGLVEKESDAIVIGIIIMFIIFVIIMGATIGSKYHSRGPYDGGGDD
;
A
#
# COMPACT_ATOMS: atom_id res chain seq x y z
N MET A 1 -5.62 33.55 -4.73
CA MET A 1 -4.96 32.51 -3.91
C MET A 1 -5.92 31.38 -3.54
N THR A 2 -7.16 31.67 -3.14
CA THR A 2 -8.21 30.68 -2.86
C THR A 2 -8.58 29.82 -4.07
N GLU A 3 -8.76 30.40 -5.27
CA GLU A 3 -9.12 29.63 -6.48
C GLU A 3 -8.11 28.53 -6.86
N ILE A 4 -6.82 28.77 -6.61
CA ILE A 4 -5.75 27.80 -6.90
C ILE A 4 -5.81 26.64 -5.89
N ILE A 5 -6.10 26.95 -4.63
CA ILE A 5 -6.26 25.94 -3.57
C ILE A 5 -7.51 25.10 -3.83
N ASP A 6 -8.62 25.71 -4.25
CA ASP A 6 -9.84 24.99 -4.60
C ASP A 6 -9.65 24.09 -5.83
N PHE A 7 -8.91 24.56 -6.83
CA PHE A 7 -8.53 23.76 -8.00
C PHE A 7 -7.63 22.56 -7.63
N LEU A 8 -6.61 22.78 -6.81
CA LEU A 8 -5.73 21.72 -6.30
C LEU A 8 -6.50 20.70 -5.46
N SER A 9 -7.41 21.14 -4.60
CA SER A 9 -8.27 20.27 -3.78
C SER A 9 -9.19 19.41 -4.65
N ASN A 10 -9.76 19.98 -5.70
CA ASN A 10 -10.59 19.25 -6.65
C ASN A 10 -9.79 18.18 -7.42
N ILE A 11 -8.58 18.51 -7.89
CA ILE A 11 -7.69 17.53 -8.53
C ILE A 11 -7.30 16.42 -7.55
N ALA A 12 -6.88 16.79 -6.34
CA ALA A 12 -6.52 15.83 -5.31
C ALA A 12 -7.69 14.89 -4.98
N SER A 13 -8.92 15.42 -4.88
CA SER A 13 -10.13 14.64 -4.66
C SER A 13 -10.35 13.62 -5.79
N LYS A 14 -10.22 14.04 -7.05
CA LYS A 14 -10.37 13.12 -8.20
C LYS A 14 -9.29 12.05 -8.25
N ILE A 15 -8.06 12.41 -7.91
CA ILE A 15 -6.94 11.46 -7.83
C ILE A 15 -7.22 10.44 -6.72
N MET A 16 -7.66 10.89 -5.54
CA MET A 16 -8.00 10.00 -4.44
C MET A 16 -9.17 9.07 -4.78
N GLU A 17 -10.20 9.58 -5.44
CA GLU A 17 -11.32 8.76 -5.92
C GLU A 17 -10.85 7.66 -6.89
N PHE A 18 -10.01 8.02 -7.86
CA PHE A 18 -9.43 7.05 -8.80
C PHE A 18 -8.58 5.99 -8.08
N ILE A 19 -7.76 6.40 -7.10
CA ILE A 19 -6.95 5.48 -6.29
C ILE A 19 -7.87 4.52 -5.53
N LEU A 20 -8.91 5.00 -4.87
CA LEU A 20 -9.84 4.16 -4.12
C LEU A 20 -10.54 3.14 -5.03
N VAL A 21 -11.02 3.55 -6.20
CA VAL A 21 -11.63 2.66 -7.18
C VAL A 21 -10.64 1.58 -7.64
N ALA A 22 -9.40 1.97 -7.94
CA ALA A 22 -8.35 1.03 -8.32
C ALA A 22 -8.03 0.03 -7.20
N PHE A 23 -8.02 0.47 -5.93
CA PHE A 23 -7.82 -0.39 -4.78
C PHE A 23 -8.93 -1.42 -4.61
N PHE A 24 -10.20 -1.00 -4.73
CA PHE A 24 -11.33 -1.93 -4.67
C PHE A 24 -11.28 -2.94 -5.81
N TRP A 25 -10.97 -2.48 -7.03
CA TRP A 25 -10.82 -3.39 -8.17
C TRP A 25 -9.71 -4.42 -7.95
N LEU A 26 -8.58 -4.00 -7.39
CA LEU A 26 -7.48 -4.90 -7.06
C LEU A 26 -7.88 -5.93 -5.98
N ALA A 27 -8.65 -5.50 -4.98
CA ALA A 27 -9.17 -6.40 -3.94
C ALA A 27 -10.14 -7.45 -4.53
N ASP A 28 -11.03 -7.05 -5.42
CA ASP A 28 -11.93 -7.95 -6.15
C ASP A 28 -11.16 -8.96 -7.01
N VAL A 29 -10.12 -8.52 -7.71
CA VAL A 29 -9.25 -9.42 -8.49
C VAL A 29 -8.59 -10.45 -7.57
N LEU A 30 -8.09 -10.02 -6.41
CA LEU A 30 -7.45 -10.92 -5.44
C LEU A 30 -8.45 -11.92 -4.85
N ALA A 31 -9.66 -11.47 -4.49
CA ALA A 31 -10.73 -12.31 -3.99
C ALA A 31 -11.14 -13.37 -5.02
N ASN A 32 -11.32 -12.97 -6.29
CA ASN A 32 -11.61 -13.90 -7.37
C ASN A 32 -10.48 -14.92 -7.59
N LEU A 33 -9.22 -14.51 -7.44
CA LEU A 33 -8.09 -15.44 -7.48
C LEU A 33 -8.12 -16.44 -6.32
N LEU A 34 -8.39 -15.99 -5.09
CA LEU A 34 -8.51 -16.84 -3.89
C LEU A 34 -9.61 -17.91 -4.04
N ILE A 35 -10.73 -17.56 -4.65
CA ILE A 35 -11.82 -18.50 -4.96
C ILE A 35 -11.37 -19.48 -6.05
N LYS A 36 -10.75 -19.00 -7.13
CA LYS A 36 -10.29 -19.85 -8.24
C LYS A 36 -9.26 -20.90 -7.82
N ILE A 37 -8.38 -20.57 -6.89
CA ILE A 37 -7.38 -21.53 -6.37
C ILE A 37 -7.97 -22.47 -5.31
N GLY A 38 -9.25 -22.32 -4.94
CA GLY A 38 -9.93 -23.15 -3.95
C GLY A 38 -9.50 -22.88 -2.51
N LEU A 39 -8.87 -21.73 -2.23
CA LEU A 39 -8.45 -21.38 -0.87
C LEU A 39 -9.64 -20.92 -0.01
N VAL A 40 -10.69 -20.41 -0.66
CA VAL A 40 -11.88 -19.87 -0.01
C VAL A 40 -13.13 -20.26 -0.81
N GLU A 41 -14.12 -20.82 -0.14
CA GLU A 41 -15.37 -21.29 -0.77
C GLU A 41 -16.47 -20.22 -0.81
N LYS A 42 -16.38 -19.21 0.07
CA LYS A 42 -17.37 -18.13 0.18
C LYS A 42 -16.81 -16.82 -0.36
N GLU A 43 -17.56 -16.18 -1.25
CA GLU A 43 -17.20 -14.86 -1.82
C GLU A 43 -16.97 -13.80 -0.75
N SER A 44 -17.81 -13.77 0.29
CA SER A 44 -17.66 -12.84 1.42
C SER A 44 -16.31 -12.97 2.11
N ASP A 45 -15.88 -14.21 2.34
CA ASP A 45 -14.64 -14.51 3.05
C ASP A 45 -13.43 -14.18 2.17
N ALA A 46 -13.54 -14.40 0.86
CA ALA A 46 -12.48 -14.10 -0.09
C ALA A 46 -12.22 -12.59 -0.20
N ILE A 47 -13.27 -11.77 -0.16
CA ILE A 47 -13.16 -10.30 -0.14
C ILE A 47 -12.46 -9.84 1.15
N VAL A 48 -12.91 -10.34 2.32
CA VAL A 48 -12.32 -9.96 3.61
C VAL A 48 -10.85 -10.35 3.68
N ILE A 49 -10.51 -11.58 3.27
CA ILE A 49 -9.12 -12.06 3.21
C ILE A 49 -8.30 -11.24 2.22
N GLY A 50 -8.88 -10.88 1.06
CA GLY A 50 -8.25 -10.01 0.08
C GLY A 50 -7.88 -8.64 0.64
N ILE A 51 -8.79 -8.01 1.39
CA ILE A 51 -8.53 -6.73 2.07
C ILE A 51 -7.41 -6.87 3.11
N ILE A 52 -7.39 -7.95 3.88
CA ILE A 52 -6.32 -8.19 4.88
C ILE A 52 -4.96 -8.33 4.19
N ILE A 53 -4.88 -9.09 3.09
CA ILE A 53 -3.62 -9.26 2.33
C ILE A 53 -3.15 -7.91 1.77
N MET A 54 -4.05 -7.10 1.22
CA MET A 54 -3.73 -5.74 0.75
C MET A 54 -3.20 -4.86 1.87
N PHE A 55 -3.81 -4.92 3.06
CA PHE A 55 -3.36 -4.16 4.22
C PHE A 55 -1.95 -4.56 4.66
N ILE A 56 -1.65 -5.86 4.68
CA ILE A 56 -0.30 -6.36 4.99
C ILE A 56 0.72 -5.85 3.96
N ILE A 57 0.40 -5.93 2.67
CA ILE A 57 1.27 -5.39 1.60
C ILE A 57 1.50 -3.89 1.78
N PHE A 58 0.45 -3.13 2.08
CA PHE A 58 0.54 -1.71 2.35
C PHE A 58 1.47 -1.40 3.53
N VAL A 59 1.34 -2.14 4.64
CA VAL A 59 2.23 -2.00 5.81
C VAL A 59 3.68 -2.34 5.46
N ILE A 60 3.93 -3.36 4.64
CA ILE A 60 5.29 -3.69 4.18
C ILE A 60 5.88 -2.55 3.34
N ILE A 61 5.11 -1.99 2.40
CA ILE A 61 5.55 -0.86 1.57
C ILE A 61 5.82 0.38 2.43
N MET A 62 4.93 0.71 3.38
CA MET A 62 5.14 1.77 4.36
C MET A 62 6.39 1.52 5.20
N GLY A 63 6.59 0.31 5.70
CA GLY A 63 7.78 -0.10 6.43
C GLY A 63 9.06 0.04 5.62
N ALA A 64 9.05 -0.34 4.34
CA ALA A 64 10.19 -0.19 3.44
C ALA A 64 10.49 1.28 3.12
N THR A 65 9.47 2.09 2.85
CA THR A 65 9.62 3.51 2.48
C THR A 65 10.03 4.39 3.67
N ILE A 66 9.52 4.11 4.87
CA ILE A 66 9.88 4.84 6.10
C ILE A 66 11.17 4.28 6.72
N GLY A 67 11.33 2.96 6.75
CA GLY A 67 12.48 2.25 7.32
C GLY A 67 13.75 2.36 6.47
N SER A 68 13.64 2.58 5.16
CA SER A 68 14.77 2.83 4.25
C SER A 68 15.63 4.03 4.69
N LYS A 69 15.04 5.03 5.37
CA LYS A 69 15.80 6.19 5.87
C LYS A 69 16.75 5.86 7.03
N TYR A 70 16.72 4.64 7.58
CA TYR A 70 17.58 4.23 8.69
C TYR A 70 18.74 3.31 8.29
N HIS A 71 18.92 3.03 6.99
CA HIS A 71 20.01 2.15 6.51
C HIS A 71 21.28 2.87 6.02
N SER A 72 21.45 4.17 6.33
CA SER A 72 22.69 4.92 6.00
C SER A 72 23.60 5.21 7.20
N ARG A 73 23.52 4.46 8.30
CA ARG A 73 24.50 4.55 9.40
C ARG A 73 25.00 3.17 9.84
N GLY A 74 26.09 2.75 9.23
CA GLY A 74 26.99 1.70 9.73
C GLY A 74 28.24 1.62 8.84
N PRO A 75 29.40 1.21 9.36
CA PRO A 75 30.16 1.83 10.44
C PRO A 75 31.61 2.08 9.97
N TYR A 76 31.97 3.33 9.66
CA TYR A 76 33.38 3.73 9.55
C TYR A 76 33.78 4.42 10.86
N ASP A 77 33.99 3.64 11.91
CA ASP A 77 34.77 4.06 13.09
C ASP A 77 35.12 2.86 14.00
N GLY A 78 35.61 1.79 13.39
CA GLY A 78 36.04 0.57 14.08
C GLY A 78 37.40 0.08 13.61
N GLY A 79 38.22 0.94 13.03
CA GLY A 79 39.61 0.64 12.68
C GLY A 79 40.54 1.19 13.76
N GLY A 80 40.76 0.41 14.81
CA GLY A 80 41.99 0.53 15.58
C GLY A 80 43.06 -0.23 14.83
N ASP A 81 44.08 0.48 14.33
CA ASP A 81 45.34 -0.09 13.85
C ASP A 81 46.37 1.04 13.73
N ASP A 82 46.84 1.58 14.86
CA ASP A 82 48.22 2.03 15.16
C ASP A 82 48.37 2.77 16.50
#